data_AF-A0A966TM63-F1
#
_entry.id   AF-A0A966TM63-F1
#
_cell.length_a   1.000
_cell.length_b   1.000
_cell.length_c   1.000
_cell.angle_alpha   90.00
_cell.angle_beta   90.00
_cell.angle_gamma   90.00
#
_symmetry.space_group_name_H-M   'P 1'
#
loop_
_entity.id
_entity.type
_entity.pdbx_description
1 polymer ?
#
loop_
_entity_poly.entity_id
_entity_poly.type
_entity_poly.pdbx_seq_one_letter_code
_entity_poly.pdbx_strand_id
1 'polypeptide(L)'
;MVWRSALHGLIVLAVFTGGLSACVSYDAKKQIQSASKDTSAFTGDQLALATTPAQQQQRQALTQRLLSAPLGQKEAVDVFLVNSPALQTLLAQHWAQSASVAQAGRISNPTLAIERIVSGNESEW
;
A
#
# COMPACT_ATOMS: atom_id res chain seq x y z
N MET A 1 18.10 -45.04 14.48
CA MET A 1 18.67 -44.07 13.52
C MET A 1 17.60 -43.41 12.62
N VAL A 2 16.56 -44.15 12.19
CA VAL A 2 15.48 -43.70 11.29
C VAL A 2 14.61 -42.55 11.82
N TRP A 3 14.39 -42.46 13.13
CA TRP A 3 13.50 -41.44 13.73
C TRP A 3 14.06 -40.01 13.62
N ARG A 4 15.39 -39.86 13.64
CA ARG A 4 16.05 -38.56 13.43
C ARG A 4 15.87 -38.10 11.99
N SER A 5 16.02 -38.98 11.01
CA SER A 5 15.85 -38.66 9.57
C SER A 5 14.42 -38.23 9.25
N ALA A 6 13.43 -38.89 9.85
CA ALA A 6 12.02 -38.53 9.72
C ALA A 6 11.70 -37.16 10.34
N LEU A 7 12.30 -36.84 11.50
CA LEU A 7 12.14 -35.52 12.13
C LEU A 7 12.72 -34.39 11.28
N HIS A 8 13.91 -34.61 10.67
CA HIS A 8 14.52 -33.62 9.79
C HIS A 8 13.72 -33.42 8.50
N GLY A 9 13.19 -34.50 7.91
CA GLY A 9 12.34 -34.40 6.71
C GLY A 9 11.06 -33.59 6.94
N LEU A 10 10.44 -33.74 8.12
CA LEU A 10 9.22 -33.02 8.50
C LEU A 10 9.48 -31.53 8.77
N ILE A 11 10.63 -31.20 9.36
CA ILE A 11 11.05 -29.80 9.58
C ILE A 11 11.34 -29.08 8.25
N VAL A 12 12.04 -29.74 7.31
CA VAL A 12 12.37 -29.14 6.01
C VAL A 12 11.11 -28.89 5.19
N LEU A 13 10.13 -29.80 5.22
CA LEU A 13 8.86 -29.64 4.52
C LEU A 13 8.02 -28.48 5.09
N ALA A 14 8.02 -28.29 6.41
CA ALA A 14 7.30 -27.21 7.10
C ALA A 14 7.90 -25.82 6.80
N VAL A 15 9.24 -25.72 6.71
CA VAL A 15 9.92 -24.47 6.34
C VAL A 15 9.65 -24.10 4.86
N PHE A 16 9.59 -25.10 3.98
CA PHE A 16 9.33 -24.86 2.55
C PHE A 16 7.90 -24.40 2.26
N THR A 17 6.91 -24.88 3.01
CA THR A 17 5.52 -24.43 2.90
C THR A 17 5.27 -23.08 3.58
N GLY A 18 6.08 -22.70 4.57
CA GLY A 18 6.02 -21.38 5.20
C GLY A 18 6.66 -20.25 4.38
N GLY A 19 7.63 -20.56 3.51
CA GLY A 19 8.37 -19.54 2.75
C GLY A 19 7.61 -18.91 1.57
N LEU A 20 6.53 -19.54 1.11
CA LEU A 20 5.75 -19.06 -0.05
C LEU A 20 4.67 -18.03 0.31
N SER A 21 4.45 -17.74 1.60
CA SER A 21 3.54 -16.69 2.06
C SER A 21 4.23 -15.36 2.36
N ALA A 22 5.53 -15.24 2.08
CA ALA A 22 6.23 -13.95 2.02
C ALA A 22 5.87 -13.20 0.73
N CYS A 23 4.57 -12.99 0.48
CA CYS A 23 4.10 -11.89 -0.33
C CYS A 23 4.53 -10.61 0.38
N VAL A 24 5.62 -9.99 -0.06
CA VAL A 24 5.98 -8.64 0.34
C VAL A 24 4.86 -7.70 -0.12
N SER A 25 3.85 -7.53 0.73
CA SER A 25 2.83 -6.51 0.53
C SER A 25 3.52 -5.17 0.76
N TYR A 26 3.91 -4.52 -0.34
CA TYR A 26 4.43 -3.17 -0.31
C TYR A 26 3.32 -2.27 0.25
N ASP A 27 3.51 -1.82 1.48
CA ASP A 27 2.48 -1.14 2.27
C ASP A 27 2.26 0.30 1.78
N ALA A 28 1.51 0.43 0.68
CA ALA A 28 1.12 1.71 0.11
C ALA A 28 0.36 2.61 1.10
N LYS A 29 -0.14 2.06 2.22
CA LYS A 29 -0.78 2.85 3.30
C LYS A 29 0.23 3.72 4.06
N LYS A 30 1.49 3.30 4.19
CA LYS A 30 2.52 4.10 4.89
C LYS A 30 2.92 5.37 4.13
N GLN A 31 2.81 5.36 2.81
CA GLN A 31 3.03 6.55 1.96
C GLN A 31 1.95 7.62 2.22
N ILE A 32 0.68 7.22 2.35
CA ILE A 32 -0.43 8.14 2.66
C ILE A 32 -0.24 8.79 4.04
N GLN A 33 0.18 8.02 5.04
CA GLN A 33 0.40 8.55 6.38
C GLN A 33 1.61 9.50 6.48
N SER A 34 2.57 9.38 5.54
CA SER A 34 3.71 10.32 5.44
C SER A 34 3.28 11.61 4.73
N ALA A 35 2.52 11.54 3.64
CA ALA A 35 1.99 12.72 2.95
C ALA A 35 1.02 13.54 3.81
N SER A 36 0.14 12.88 4.58
CA SER A 36 -0.74 13.56 5.56
C SER A 36 0.06 14.25 6.67
N LYS A 37 1.22 13.69 7.07
CA LYS A 37 2.13 14.33 8.03
C LYS A 37 2.76 15.60 7.46
N ASP A 38 3.14 15.59 6.19
CA ASP A 38 3.78 16.76 5.55
C ASP A 38 2.81 17.94 5.39
N THR A 39 1.51 17.69 5.22
CA THR A 39 0.48 18.74 5.13
C THR A 39 -0.13 19.14 6.47
N SER A 40 0.24 18.46 7.56
CA SER A 40 -0.36 18.64 8.89
C SER A 40 -0.25 20.06 9.44
N ALA A 41 0.76 20.84 9.00
CA ALA A 41 0.91 22.24 9.36
C ALA A 41 -0.25 23.13 8.89
N PHE A 42 -0.95 22.75 7.81
CA PHE A 42 -2.04 23.54 7.22
C PHE A 42 -3.42 22.92 7.42
N THR A 43 -3.50 21.59 7.53
CA THR A 43 -4.77 20.87 7.65
C THR A 43 -5.01 20.24 9.02
N GLY A 44 -4.05 20.39 9.93
CA GLY A 44 -4.01 19.58 11.15
C GLY A 44 -4.01 18.08 10.83
N ASP A 45 -4.57 17.30 11.74
CA ASP A 45 -4.69 15.84 11.63
C ASP A 45 -5.97 15.40 10.89
N GLN A 46 -6.70 16.34 10.26
CA GLN A 46 -8.04 16.09 9.70
C GLN A 46 -8.02 15.72 8.20
N LEU A 47 -6.88 15.86 7.53
CA LEU A 47 -6.73 15.50 6.12
C LEU A 47 -6.28 14.04 5.98
N ALA A 48 -7.25 13.16 5.67
CA ALA A 48 -7.00 11.75 5.38
C ALA A 48 -7.79 11.28 4.15
N LEU A 49 -7.15 10.51 3.28
CA LEU A 49 -7.79 9.82 2.18
C LEU A 49 -8.47 8.55 2.69
N ALA A 50 -9.80 8.44 2.52
CA ALA A 50 -10.57 7.28 2.96
C ALA A 50 -10.76 6.28 1.81
N THR A 51 -9.99 5.19 1.84
CA THR A 51 -10.02 4.11 0.84
C THR A 51 -10.86 2.91 1.27
N THR A 52 -11.19 2.79 2.56
CA THR A 52 -11.98 1.67 3.09
C THR A 52 -13.33 2.11 3.65
N PRO A 53 -14.34 1.21 3.70
CA PRO A 53 -15.63 1.50 4.33
C PRO A 53 -15.50 1.97 5.78
N ALA A 54 -14.58 1.36 6.54
CA ALA A 54 -14.30 1.75 7.93
C ALA A 54 -13.79 3.20 8.05
N GLN A 55 -12.89 3.62 7.14
CA GLN A 55 -12.38 5.00 7.11
C GLN A 55 -13.47 6.00 6.69
N GLN A 56 -14.33 5.63 5.75
CA GLN A 56 -15.47 6.45 5.35
C GLN A 56 -16.45 6.63 6.51
N GLN A 57 -16.75 5.56 7.24
CA GLN A 57 -17.62 5.61 8.41
C GLN A 57 -17.00 6.43 9.55
N GLN A 58 -15.69 6.32 9.77
CA GLN A 58 -14.98 7.16 10.73
C GLN A 58 -15.09 8.65 10.39
N ARG A 59 -14.93 9.02 9.11
CA ARG A 59 -15.13 10.40 8.66
C ARG A 59 -16.56 10.88 8.88
N GLN A 60 -17.56 10.07 8.55
CA GLN A 60 -18.96 10.41 8.80
C GLN A 60 -19.23 10.63 10.29
N ALA A 61 -18.70 9.77 11.16
CA ALA A 61 -18.83 9.91 12.62
C ALA A 61 -18.11 11.16 13.16
N LEU A 62 -16.98 11.56 12.56
CA LEU A 62 -16.29 12.80 12.90
C LEU A 62 -17.08 14.04 12.45
N THR A 63 -17.60 14.03 11.22
CA THR A 63 -18.50 15.10 10.72
C THR A 63 -19.70 15.27 11.64
N GLN A 64 -20.37 14.19 12.03
CA GLN A 64 -21.52 14.24 12.94
C GLN A 64 -21.16 14.82 14.31
N ARG A 65 -19.98 14.48 14.85
CA ARG A 65 -19.47 15.05 16.11
C ARG A 65 -19.12 16.53 15.99
N LEU A 66 -18.58 16.99 14.87
CA LEU A 66 -18.32 18.41 14.64
C LEU A 66 -19.62 19.21 14.47
N LEU A 67 -20.62 18.61 13.83
CA LEU A 67 -21.94 19.21 13.62
C LEU A 67 -22.86 19.17 14.85
N SER A 68 -22.47 18.54 15.95
CA SER A 68 -23.29 18.49 17.18
C SER A 68 -23.21 19.77 18.02
N ALA A 69 -22.41 20.75 17.61
CA ALA A 69 -22.26 22.04 18.27
C ALA A 69 -22.30 23.18 17.22
N PRO A 70 -22.58 24.43 17.65
CA PRO A 70 -22.48 25.59 16.76
C PRO A 70 -21.06 25.68 16.15
N LEU A 71 -20.99 25.87 14.83
CA LEU A 71 -19.73 25.91 14.10
C LEU A 71 -19.10 27.31 14.19
N GLY A 72 -17.87 27.38 14.70
CA GLY A 72 -16.98 28.51 14.46
C GLY A 72 -16.26 28.41 13.12
N GLN A 73 -15.39 29.38 12.83
CA GLN A 73 -14.63 29.42 11.58
C GLN A 73 -13.73 28.20 11.40
N LYS A 74 -13.05 27.78 12.48
CA LYS A 74 -12.14 26.63 12.46
C LYS A 74 -12.92 25.32 12.26
N GLU A 75 -14.02 25.16 12.98
CA GLU A 75 -14.88 23.97 12.92
C GLU A 75 -15.52 23.83 11.52
N ALA A 76 -15.86 24.94 10.87
CA ALA A 76 -16.34 24.91 9.49
C ALA A 76 -15.29 24.40 8.50
N VAL A 77 -14.03 24.80 8.67
CA VAL A 77 -12.90 24.27 7.87
C VAL A 77 -12.69 22.79 8.16
N ASP A 78 -12.72 22.40 9.43
CA ASP A 78 -12.60 21.00 9.85
C ASP A 78 -13.69 20.11 9.23
N VAL A 79 -14.95 20.57 9.25
CA VAL A 79 -16.08 19.90 8.60
C VAL A 79 -15.85 19.81 7.09
N PHE A 80 -15.36 20.87 6.44
CA PHE A 80 -15.05 20.83 5.01
C PHE A 80 -13.99 19.77 4.67
N LEU A 81 -12.88 19.76 5.42
CA LEU A 81 -11.78 18.80 5.22
C LEU A 81 -12.26 17.36 5.40
N VAL A 82 -13.08 17.10 6.43
CA VAL A 82 -13.53 15.74 6.75
C VAL A 82 -14.75 15.32 5.94
N ASN A 83 -15.58 16.21 5.40
CA ASN A 83 -16.83 15.85 4.74
C ASN A 83 -16.82 16.01 3.21
N SER A 84 -15.86 16.73 2.62
CA SER A 84 -15.87 17.04 1.18
C SER A 84 -15.57 15.81 0.31
N PRO A 85 -16.48 15.36 -0.57
CA PRO A 85 -16.20 14.29 -1.53
C PRO A 85 -15.27 14.76 -2.66
N ALA A 86 -15.41 16.01 -3.10
CA ALA A 86 -14.54 16.58 -4.13
C ALA A 86 -13.07 16.62 -3.67
N LEU A 87 -12.83 16.95 -2.40
CA LEU A 87 -11.49 16.90 -1.81
C LEU A 87 -10.93 15.47 -1.82
N GLN A 88 -11.75 14.45 -1.51
CA GLN A 88 -11.32 13.05 -1.58
C GLN A 88 -10.96 12.62 -3.01
N THR A 89 -11.74 13.06 -3.99
CA THR A 89 -11.43 12.81 -5.41
C THR A 89 -10.10 13.44 -5.81
N LEU A 90 -9.87 14.70 -5.42
CA LEU A 90 -8.61 15.39 -5.71
C LEU A 90 -7.41 14.70 -5.04
N LEU A 91 -7.55 14.28 -3.78
CA LEU A 91 -6.50 13.53 -3.08
C LEU A 91 -6.22 12.19 -3.79
N ALA A 92 -7.26 11.46 -4.20
CA ALA A 92 -7.11 10.20 -4.92
C ALA A 92 -6.42 10.37 -6.29
N GLN A 93 -6.80 11.41 -7.05
CA GLN A 93 -6.18 11.74 -8.33
C GLN A 93 -4.70 12.11 -8.17
N HIS A 94 -4.39 12.97 -7.19
CA HIS A 94 -3.02 13.34 -6.89
C HIS A 94 -2.17 12.13 -6.50
N TRP A 95 -2.73 11.19 -5.74
CA TRP A 95 -2.05 9.95 -5.37
C TRP A 95 -1.80 9.04 -6.58
N ALA A 96 -2.77 8.88 -7.48
CA ALA A 96 -2.58 8.13 -8.71
C ALA A 96 -1.47 8.75 -9.57
N GLN A 97 -1.42 10.08 -9.64
CA GLN A 97 -0.40 10.82 -10.38
C GLN A 97 0.98 10.71 -9.74
N SER A 98 1.09 10.76 -8.42
CA SER A 98 2.40 10.60 -7.76
C SER A 98 2.93 9.17 -7.91
N ALA A 99 2.05 8.17 -7.85
CA ALA A 99 2.41 6.79 -8.13
C ALA A 99 2.89 6.59 -9.58
N SER A 100 2.22 7.20 -10.57
CA SER A 100 2.63 7.10 -11.97
C SER A 100 4.00 7.75 -12.21
N VAL A 101 4.24 8.93 -11.64
CA VAL A 101 5.55 9.61 -11.68
C VAL A 101 6.65 8.76 -11.03
N ALA A 102 6.38 8.14 -9.88
CA ALA A 102 7.33 7.26 -9.21
C ALA A 102 7.66 6.01 -10.03
N GLN A 103 6.67 5.41 -10.71
CA GLN A 103 6.92 4.27 -11.61
C GLN A 103 7.65 4.69 -12.89
N ALA A 104 7.32 5.84 -13.46
CA ALA A 104 8.00 6.38 -14.64
C ALA A 104 9.46 6.74 -14.37
N GLY A 105 9.79 7.12 -13.13
CA GLY A 105 11.16 7.37 -12.68
C GLY A 105 11.99 6.11 -12.39
N ARG A 106 11.38 4.91 -12.45
CA ARG A 106 12.17 3.66 -12.35
C ARG A 106 12.94 3.49 -13.66
N ILE A 107 14.26 3.28 -13.54
CA ILE A 107 15.10 2.83 -14.65
C ILE A 107 14.41 1.62 -15.30
N SER A 108 14.29 1.62 -16.63
CA SER A 108 13.63 0.56 -17.39
C SER A 108 14.06 -0.81 -16.88
N ASN A 109 13.08 -1.65 -16.57
CA ASN A 109 13.31 -3.04 -16.21
C ASN A 109 14.09 -3.72 -17.35
N PRO A 110 15.29 -4.29 -17.11
CA PRO A 110 16.02 -4.98 -18.18
C PRO A 110 15.12 -6.07 -18.76
N THR A 111 14.99 -6.08 -20.08
CA THR A 111 14.27 -7.14 -20.78
C THR A 111 15.07 -8.42 -20.62
N LEU A 112 14.57 -9.38 -19.85
CA LEU A 112 15.12 -10.73 -19.77
C LEU A 112 14.77 -11.47 -21.07
N ALA A 113 15.73 -11.60 -21.97
CA ALA A 113 15.63 -12.49 -23.11
C ALA A 113 16.32 -13.82 -22.76
N ILE A 114 15.56 -14.92 -22.80
CA ILE A 114 16.10 -16.27 -22.65
C ILE A 114 16.33 -16.81 -24.06
N GLU A 115 17.58 -16.94 -24.47
CA GLU A 115 17.96 -17.65 -25.70
C GLU A 115 18.57 -19.02 -25.36
N ARG A 116 18.33 -20.00 -26.23
CA ARG A 116 18.96 -21.33 -26.14
C ARG A 116 20.15 -21.35 -27.08
N ILE A 117 21.36 -21.41 -26.53
CA ILE A 117 22.57 -21.70 -27.29
C ILE A 117 22.65 -23.23 -27.42
N VAL A 118 22.60 -23.75 -28.64
CA VAL A 118 22.94 -25.15 -28.94
C VAL A 118 24.34 -25.14 -29.53
N SER A 119 25.32 -25.65 -28.79
CA SER A 119 26.70 -25.76 -29.25
C SER A 119 26.93 -27.15 -29.87
N GLY A 120 26.66 -27.29 -31.17
CA GLY A 120 27.08 -28.47 -31.94
C GLY A 120 26.43 -29.81 -31.55
N ASN A 121 26.70 -30.83 -32.38
CA ASN A 121 26.21 -32.20 -32.22
C ASN A 121 27.03 -32.96 -31.18
N GLU A 122 26.87 -32.63 -29.91
CA GLU A 122 27.27 -33.52 -28.83
C GLU A 122 26.12 -34.48 -28.52
N SER A 123 26.07 -35.58 -29.28
CA SER A 123 25.29 -36.75 -28.92
C SER A 123 26.06 -37.50 -27.81
N GLU A 124 25.69 -37.28 -26.56
CA GLU A 124 26.06 -38.20 -25.48
C GLU A 124 25.22 -39.48 -25.64
N TRP A 125 25.93 -40.59 -25.83
CA TRP A 125 25.35 -41.94 -25.95
C TRP A 125 25.04 -42.49 -24.56
#